data_AF-A0A372G280-F1
#
_entry.id   AF-A0A372G280-F1
#
_cell.length_a   1.000
_cell.length_b   1.000
_cell.length_c   1.000
_cell.angle_alpha   90.00
_cell.angle_beta   90.00
_cell.angle_gamma   90.00
#
_symmetry.space_group_name_H-M   'P 1'
#
loop_
_entity.id
_entity.type
_entity.pdbx_description
1 polymer ?
#
loop_
_entity_poly.entity_id
_entity_poly.type
_entity_poly.pdbx_seq_one_letter_code
_entity_poly.pdbx_strand_id
1 'polypeptide(L)'
;MYLYGGGPMDWAMDRVTVDGVPLIPQLKPGAVITCHPHQIGEERYSSLALADGTAVDQVTAALDGDPLYGPGAWPLWRGPALAMWISVDGGPRVYVQSHDLIAEIQRAFTTAQGAQAAASAAAAAAAELAGSSSVAGHLAAADPHAQYLNEQRGDARYLRAGDAGTIAPLDEVREKVTFSSMPPAGAKNMREVWVVIDDVPYLMAWDNEGLYPRRRQMRNKLFEHLYVGITAHNGTGRAFMVEQLDLAGNRIPVGGFDTRGRPVTSDQVWSPITSVDPTSTGDYSASTDVGPAPLGARWDTDDTVRLQGRITATAVTAGDALAELPAGFHPLSERLITVPTTTGQAVPCDLLPNGRIVARATVAGPCDLSLDDITYARIIADQETGDWGISTVAIATPGTGSPLTFTYEGVPGRLYLAYLSRSSAADPFTTVVDDEGNTWERVVYCPTSGGVGRRHEVWRCQPVAPFATVAPAFSGAGTAYATLVEVTGHNPATPIDPASAAEHRGNHTAPAPLQITPSGPGRLGIAAVAWSPNGPAQITVPAGWTPLPTHSGGPVIAYMTDLPVELVGAPWTATTGAGSGHSMIAINPA
;
A
#
# COMPACT_ATOMS: atom_id res chain seq x y z
N MET A 1 -34.69 -0.10 -2.67
CA MET A 1 -34.25 1.25 -2.24
C MET A 1 -33.81 1.99 -3.48
N TYR A 2 -34.55 3.02 -3.92
CA TYR A 2 -34.19 3.81 -5.09
C TYR A 2 -33.22 4.92 -4.65
N LEU A 3 -31.93 4.77 -4.96
CA LEU A 3 -30.96 5.85 -4.82
C LEU A 3 -31.01 6.68 -6.11
N TYR A 4 -31.62 7.86 -6.07
CA TYR A 4 -31.56 8.80 -7.19
C TYR A 4 -30.84 10.09 -6.76
N GLY A 5 -29.76 10.40 -7.47
CA GLY A 5 -29.20 11.75 -7.53
C GLY A 5 -30.04 12.59 -8.49
N GLY A 6 -30.36 13.82 -8.08
CA GLY A 6 -31.29 14.73 -8.76
C GLY A 6 -31.10 14.80 -10.28
N GLY A 7 -32.24 14.80 -11.00
CA GLY A 7 -32.27 14.68 -12.44
C GLY A 7 -33.68 14.76 -13.03
N PRO A 8 -33.84 14.54 -14.35
CA PRO A 8 -35.03 14.85 -15.18
C PRO A 8 -36.38 14.20 -14.79
N MET A 9 -36.49 13.51 -13.65
CA MET A 9 -37.72 12.91 -13.11
C MET A 9 -38.34 13.69 -11.96
N ASP A 10 -37.70 14.75 -11.44
CA ASP A 10 -38.19 15.53 -10.29
C ASP A 10 -39.61 16.09 -10.48
N TRP A 11 -40.04 16.33 -11.71
CA TRP A 11 -41.36 16.88 -12.04
C TRP A 11 -42.50 15.84 -11.94
N ALA A 12 -42.18 14.55 -11.99
CA ALA A 12 -43.13 13.43 -11.94
C ALA A 12 -43.20 12.74 -10.57
N MET A 13 -42.40 13.20 -9.61
CA MET A 13 -42.31 12.65 -8.26
C MET A 13 -42.95 13.59 -7.24
N ASP A 14 -43.53 13.02 -6.19
CA ASP A 14 -43.89 13.70 -4.94
C ASP A 14 -43.03 13.17 -3.79
N ARG A 15 -42.90 13.97 -2.72
CA ARG A 15 -42.25 13.54 -1.48
C ARG A 15 -43.32 13.22 -0.45
N VAL A 16 -43.37 11.97 -0.04
CA VAL A 16 -44.37 11.50 0.92
C VAL A 16 -43.70 10.94 2.19
N THR A 17 -44.49 10.81 3.24
CA THR A 17 -44.10 10.10 4.47
C THR A 17 -44.71 8.71 4.42
N VAL A 18 -43.87 7.67 4.45
CA VAL A 18 -44.33 6.26 4.51
C VAL A 18 -43.87 5.67 5.83
N ASP A 19 -44.80 5.12 6.61
CA ASP A 19 -44.53 4.46 7.90
C ASP A 19 -43.67 5.28 8.87
N GLY A 20 -43.90 6.61 8.91
CA GLY A 20 -43.18 7.53 9.79
C GLY A 20 -41.82 8.01 9.29
N VAL A 21 -41.36 7.54 8.12
CA VAL A 21 -40.13 8.02 7.46
C VAL A 21 -40.51 9.14 6.48
N PRO A 22 -40.15 10.40 6.75
CA PRO A 22 -40.48 11.52 5.87
C PRO A 22 -39.58 11.58 4.63
N LEU A 23 -40.03 12.29 3.59
CA LEU A 23 -39.27 12.62 2.39
C LEU A 23 -38.91 11.42 1.49
N ILE A 24 -39.72 10.36 1.50
CA ILE A 24 -39.56 9.26 0.55
C ILE A 24 -40.08 9.73 -0.81
N PRO A 25 -39.23 9.75 -1.86
CA PRO A 25 -39.68 10.10 -3.20
C PRO A 25 -40.54 8.97 -3.77
N GLN A 26 -41.75 9.30 -4.23
CA GLN A 26 -42.67 8.40 -4.94
C GLN A 26 -43.19 9.08 -6.21
N LEU A 27 -43.74 8.32 -7.16
CA LEU A 27 -44.40 8.93 -8.31
C LEU A 27 -45.67 9.64 -7.86
N LYS A 28 -46.10 10.66 -8.59
CA LYS A 28 -47.41 11.28 -8.37
C LYS A 28 -48.51 10.22 -8.55
N PRO A 29 -49.48 10.13 -7.63
CA PRO A 29 -50.61 9.23 -7.79
C PRO A 29 -51.31 9.47 -9.14
N GLY A 30 -51.51 8.41 -9.92
CA GLY A 30 -52.09 8.50 -11.26
C GLY A 30 -51.15 8.90 -12.40
N ALA A 31 -49.85 9.09 -12.14
CA ALA A 31 -48.87 9.38 -13.20
C ALA A 31 -48.81 8.26 -14.24
N VAL A 32 -48.76 8.61 -15.52
CA VAL A 32 -48.73 7.67 -16.65
C VAL A 32 -47.28 7.39 -17.07
N ILE A 33 -46.80 6.19 -16.78
CA ILE A 33 -45.48 5.69 -17.17
C ILE A 33 -45.61 5.01 -18.53
N THR A 34 -45.06 5.62 -19.57
CA THR A 34 -44.92 4.99 -20.89
C THR A 34 -43.64 4.17 -20.93
N CYS A 35 -43.75 2.92 -21.36
CA CYS A 35 -42.65 1.96 -21.43
C CYS A 35 -42.13 1.90 -22.88
N HIS A 36 -40.83 2.10 -23.07
CA HIS A 36 -40.19 2.06 -24.38
C HIS A 36 -39.33 0.81 -24.49
N PRO A 37 -39.42 0.05 -25.60
CA PRO A 37 -38.59 -1.12 -25.80
C PRO A 37 -37.11 -0.74 -25.85
N HIS A 38 -36.26 -1.53 -25.21
CA HIS A 38 -34.82 -1.36 -25.28
C HIS A 38 -34.33 -1.92 -26.63
N GLN A 39 -33.48 -1.17 -27.34
CA GLN A 39 -32.88 -1.61 -28.60
C GLN A 39 -31.36 -1.55 -28.47
N ILE A 40 -30.69 -2.69 -28.66
CA ILE A 40 -29.22 -2.78 -28.80
C ILE A 40 -28.97 -3.31 -30.22
N GLY A 41 -28.38 -2.47 -31.08
CA GLY A 41 -28.21 -2.84 -32.50
C GLY A 41 -29.56 -3.00 -33.21
N GLU A 42 -29.76 -4.12 -33.91
CA GLU A 42 -31.01 -4.43 -34.63
C GLU A 42 -32.03 -5.21 -33.77
N GLU A 43 -31.61 -5.71 -32.61
CA GLU A 43 -32.44 -6.55 -31.76
C GLU A 43 -33.29 -5.70 -30.80
N ARG A 44 -34.62 -5.86 -30.89
CA ARG A 44 -35.58 -5.20 -30.00
C ARG A 44 -35.92 -6.14 -28.84
N TYR A 45 -35.55 -5.75 -27.63
CA TYR A 45 -36.01 -6.44 -26.43
C TYR A 45 -37.45 -6.01 -26.15
N SER A 46 -38.37 -6.97 -26.25
CA SER A 46 -39.81 -6.74 -26.27
C SER A 46 -40.34 -6.12 -24.98
N SER A 47 -41.41 -5.33 -25.15
CA SER A 47 -42.20 -4.62 -24.16
C SER A 47 -42.43 -5.40 -22.85
N LEU A 48 -42.58 -4.68 -21.73
CA LEU A 48 -43.26 -5.22 -20.55
C LEU A 48 -44.51 -5.97 -21.02
N ALA A 49 -44.74 -7.18 -20.52
CA ALA A 49 -45.91 -7.96 -20.86
C ALA A 49 -46.67 -8.39 -19.61
N LEU A 50 -48.00 -8.45 -19.71
CA LEU A 50 -48.84 -9.11 -18.73
C LEU A 50 -48.52 -10.61 -18.69
N ALA A 51 -49.00 -11.30 -17.64
CA ALA A 51 -48.79 -12.75 -17.48
C ALA A 51 -49.37 -13.60 -18.64
N ASP A 52 -50.27 -13.02 -19.43
CA ASP A 52 -50.85 -13.63 -20.64
C ASP A 52 -50.07 -13.30 -21.94
N GLY A 53 -48.96 -12.55 -21.84
CA GLY A 53 -48.12 -12.16 -22.97
C GLY A 53 -48.53 -10.86 -23.67
N THR A 54 -49.59 -10.18 -23.23
CA THR A 54 -50.02 -8.90 -23.81
C THR A 54 -49.03 -7.79 -23.49
N ALA A 55 -48.58 -7.05 -24.51
CA ALA A 55 -47.66 -5.92 -24.33
C ALA A 55 -48.31 -4.78 -23.50
N VAL A 56 -47.51 -4.19 -22.63
CA VAL A 56 -47.85 -3.09 -21.74
C VAL A 56 -47.04 -1.88 -22.17
N ASP A 57 -47.68 -1.02 -22.94
CA ASP A 57 -47.04 0.21 -23.45
C ASP A 57 -47.16 1.37 -22.45
N GLN A 58 -48.15 1.29 -21.54
CA GLN A 58 -48.38 2.27 -20.49
C GLN A 58 -48.79 1.62 -19.18
N VAL A 59 -48.29 2.20 -18.09
CA VAL A 59 -48.59 1.83 -16.72
C VAL A 59 -49.01 3.08 -15.97
N THR A 60 -50.12 3.04 -15.24
CA THR A 60 -50.51 4.14 -14.37
C THR A 60 -50.04 3.84 -12.94
N ALA A 61 -49.36 4.79 -12.31
CA ALA A 61 -48.99 4.71 -10.89
C ALA A 61 -50.26 4.65 -10.02
N ALA A 62 -50.20 3.92 -8.92
CA ALA A 62 -51.34 3.70 -8.03
C ALA A 62 -51.98 5.03 -7.60
N LEU A 63 -53.32 5.06 -7.61
CA LEU A 63 -54.09 6.24 -7.22
C LEU A 63 -54.08 6.43 -5.70
N ASP A 64 -54.48 7.63 -5.25
CA ASP A 64 -54.70 7.89 -3.84
C ASP A 64 -55.75 6.94 -3.25
N GLY A 65 -55.36 6.22 -2.20
CA GLY A 65 -56.22 5.24 -1.51
C GLY A 65 -56.16 3.82 -2.08
N ASP A 66 -55.20 3.48 -2.95
CA ASP A 66 -54.97 2.08 -3.37
C ASP A 66 -54.60 1.22 -2.15
N PRO A 67 -55.44 0.25 -1.75
CA PRO A 67 -55.26 -0.51 -0.52
C PRO A 67 -54.17 -1.58 -0.64
N LEU A 68 -53.70 -1.90 -1.85
CA LEU A 68 -52.70 -2.94 -2.08
C LEU A 68 -51.28 -2.38 -2.09
N TYR A 69 -51.07 -1.19 -2.66
CA TYR A 69 -49.73 -0.70 -2.97
C TYR A 69 -49.40 0.67 -2.36
N GLY A 70 -50.41 1.39 -1.86
CA GLY A 70 -50.26 2.79 -1.43
C GLY A 70 -50.18 3.77 -2.60
N PRO A 71 -50.44 5.07 -2.35
CA PRO A 71 -50.43 6.11 -3.39
C PRO A 71 -49.08 6.19 -4.09
N GLY A 72 -49.06 6.37 -5.42
CA GLY A 72 -47.82 6.62 -6.17
C GLY A 72 -46.91 5.40 -6.40
N ALA A 73 -47.32 4.20 -5.97
CA ALA A 73 -46.58 2.97 -6.16
C ALA A 73 -46.69 2.43 -7.60
N TRP A 74 -45.65 1.71 -8.06
CA TRP A 74 -45.73 0.92 -9.29
C TRP A 74 -46.60 -0.33 -9.05
N PRO A 75 -47.54 -0.66 -9.96
CA PRO A 75 -48.24 -1.94 -9.90
C PRO A 75 -47.24 -3.10 -10.00
N LEU A 76 -47.55 -4.25 -9.39
CA LEU A 76 -46.73 -5.46 -9.53
C LEU A 76 -46.89 -6.04 -10.94
N TRP A 77 -45.81 -6.11 -11.71
CA TRP A 77 -45.74 -6.79 -13.00
C TRP A 77 -44.81 -8.01 -12.90
N ARG A 78 -45.17 -9.11 -13.57
CA ARG A 78 -44.32 -10.29 -13.69
C ARG A 78 -43.67 -10.29 -15.08
N GLY A 79 -42.50 -9.69 -15.21
CA GLY A 79 -41.75 -9.69 -16.46
C GLY A 79 -40.24 -9.61 -16.24
N PRO A 80 -39.41 -10.36 -16.99
CA PRO A 80 -37.96 -10.35 -16.84
C PRO A 80 -37.37 -9.18 -17.63
N ALA A 81 -37.43 -7.96 -17.09
CA ALA A 81 -36.73 -6.85 -17.70
C ALA A 81 -35.53 -6.46 -16.83
N LEU A 82 -34.38 -7.04 -17.16
CA LEU A 82 -33.08 -6.63 -16.63
C LEU A 82 -32.86 -5.12 -16.86
N ALA A 83 -33.39 -4.53 -17.95
CA ALA A 83 -33.44 -3.08 -18.13
C ALA A 83 -34.52 -2.59 -19.11
N MET A 84 -35.01 -1.36 -18.94
CA MET A 84 -35.98 -0.70 -19.86
C MET A 84 -35.83 0.83 -19.85
N TRP A 85 -36.32 1.50 -20.90
CA TRP A 85 -36.49 2.96 -20.90
C TRP A 85 -37.93 3.32 -20.55
N ILE A 86 -38.14 4.26 -19.63
CA ILE A 86 -39.46 4.77 -19.27
C ILE A 86 -39.55 6.27 -19.49
N SER A 87 -40.74 6.79 -19.74
CA SER A 87 -41.05 8.22 -19.60
C SER A 87 -42.33 8.37 -18.81
N VAL A 88 -42.36 9.23 -17.80
CA VAL A 88 -43.58 9.53 -17.05
C VAL A 88 -44.25 10.76 -17.68
N ASP A 89 -45.58 10.81 -17.77
CA ASP A 89 -46.43 11.92 -18.23
C ASP A 89 -45.90 12.71 -19.47
N GLY A 90 -45.26 12.00 -20.40
CA GLY A 90 -44.70 12.57 -21.63
C GLY A 90 -43.35 13.32 -21.50
N GLY A 91 -42.68 13.26 -20.35
CA GLY A 91 -41.36 13.86 -20.19
C GLY A 91 -40.19 12.97 -20.68
N PRO A 92 -38.95 13.31 -20.30
CA PRO A 92 -37.75 12.67 -20.86
C PRO A 92 -37.66 11.18 -20.53
N ARG A 93 -37.00 10.43 -21.41
CA ARG A 93 -36.76 9.00 -21.24
C ARG A 93 -35.66 8.75 -20.21
N VAL A 94 -35.90 7.83 -19.27
CA VAL A 94 -34.97 7.40 -18.23
C VAL A 94 -34.77 5.90 -18.29
N TYR A 95 -33.51 5.48 -18.20
CA TYR A 95 -33.15 4.07 -18.18
C TYR A 95 -33.29 3.49 -16.77
N VAL A 96 -34.01 2.39 -16.64
CA VAL A 96 -34.27 1.70 -15.38
C VAL A 96 -33.77 0.27 -15.49
N GLN A 97 -32.85 -0.11 -14.61
CA GLN A 97 -32.25 -1.44 -14.56
C GLN A 97 -32.62 -2.11 -13.23
N SER A 98 -33.24 -3.29 -13.28
CA SER A 98 -33.48 -4.09 -12.07
C SER A 98 -32.22 -4.89 -11.74
N HIS A 99 -31.68 -4.70 -10.55
CA HIS A 99 -30.63 -5.56 -10.01
C HIS A 99 -31.34 -6.61 -9.14
N ASP A 100 -31.17 -7.89 -9.49
CA ASP A 100 -31.82 -8.99 -8.79
C ASP A 100 -31.18 -9.21 -7.41
N LEU A 101 -31.63 -8.41 -6.44
CA LEU A 101 -31.15 -8.41 -5.06
C LEU A 101 -31.31 -9.80 -4.41
N ILE A 102 -32.28 -10.61 -4.86
CA ILE A 102 -32.53 -11.94 -4.31
C ILE A 102 -31.41 -12.91 -4.68
N ALA A 103 -30.91 -12.86 -5.92
CA ALA A 103 -29.80 -13.71 -6.36
C ALA A 103 -28.51 -13.41 -5.59
N GLU A 104 -28.20 -12.13 -5.32
CA GLU A 104 -27.03 -11.75 -4.54
C GLU A 104 -27.19 -12.05 -3.04
N ILE A 105 -28.39 -11.87 -2.47
CA ILE A 105 -28.68 -12.30 -1.09
C ILE A 105 -28.55 -13.82 -0.95
N GLN A 106 -29.05 -14.60 -1.92
CA GLN A 106 -28.91 -16.05 -1.91
C GLN A 106 -27.43 -16.47 -2.04
N ARG A 107 -26.65 -15.82 -2.91
CA ARG A 107 -25.21 -16.07 -3.03
C ARG A 107 -24.46 -15.75 -1.74
N ALA A 108 -24.78 -14.64 -1.09
CA ALA A 108 -24.21 -14.27 0.21
C ALA A 108 -24.57 -15.29 1.30
N PHE A 109 -25.82 -15.76 1.34
CA PHE A 109 -26.28 -16.80 2.26
C PHE A 109 -25.56 -18.14 2.03
N THR A 110 -25.43 -18.60 0.79
CA THR A 110 -24.71 -19.84 0.46
C THR A 110 -23.23 -19.75 0.84
N THR A 111 -22.60 -18.59 0.61
CA THR A 111 -21.19 -18.37 0.98
C THR A 111 -21.00 -18.38 2.49
N ALA A 112 -21.90 -17.73 3.25
CA ALA A 112 -21.86 -17.72 4.71
C ALA A 112 -22.08 -19.13 5.31
N GLN A 113 -23.01 -19.92 4.75
CA GLN A 113 -23.22 -21.31 5.16
C GLN A 113 -22.01 -22.20 4.86
N GLY A 114 -21.35 -22.01 3.71
CA GLY A 114 -20.11 -22.71 3.37
C GLY A 114 -18.97 -22.39 4.33
N ALA A 115 -18.79 -21.12 4.69
CA ALA A 115 -17.78 -20.69 5.66
C ALA A 115 -18.04 -21.26 7.06
N GLN A 116 -19.30 -21.28 7.52
CA GLN A 116 -19.68 -21.85 8.80
C GLN A 116 -19.44 -23.37 8.87
N ALA A 117 -19.73 -24.09 7.78
CA ALA A 117 -19.48 -25.53 7.69
C ALA A 117 -17.97 -25.84 7.73
N ALA A 118 -17.14 -25.06 7.03
CA ALA A 118 -15.69 -25.21 7.05
C ALA A 118 -15.08 -24.94 8.43
N ALA A 119 -15.55 -23.88 9.12
CA ALA A 119 -15.12 -23.57 10.48
C ALA A 119 -15.49 -24.68 11.48
N SER A 120 -16.70 -25.25 11.34
CA SER A 120 -17.16 -26.37 12.19
C SER A 120 -16.34 -27.64 11.96
N ALA A 121 -15.99 -27.94 10.70
CA ALA A 121 -15.13 -29.06 10.36
C ALA A 121 -13.70 -28.90 10.89
N ALA A 122 -13.13 -27.69 10.81
CA ALA A 122 -11.81 -27.38 11.37
C ALA A 122 -11.80 -27.53 12.90
N ALA A 123 -12.85 -27.06 13.58
CA ALA A 123 -12.99 -27.19 15.03
C ALA A 123 -13.11 -28.66 15.47
N ALA A 124 -13.86 -29.49 14.72
CA ALA A 124 -13.97 -30.92 14.99
C ALA A 124 -12.62 -31.65 14.81
N ALA A 125 -11.88 -31.34 13.74
CA ALA A 125 -10.55 -31.90 13.51
C ALA A 125 -9.54 -31.48 14.59
N ALA A 126 -9.60 -30.22 15.06
CA ALA A 126 -8.78 -29.76 16.16
C ALA A 126 -9.11 -30.48 17.49
N ALA A 127 -10.38 -30.74 17.76
CA ALA A 127 -10.82 -31.50 18.94
C ALA A 127 -10.40 -32.97 18.88
N GLU A 128 -10.47 -33.62 17.71
CA GLU A 128 -9.97 -34.99 17.49
C GLU A 128 -8.45 -35.08 17.67
N LEU A 129 -7.71 -34.11 17.13
CA LEU A 129 -6.26 -34.01 17.32
C LEU A 129 -5.91 -33.79 18.80
N ALA A 130 -6.63 -32.91 19.50
CA ALA A 130 -6.44 -32.69 20.93
C ALA A 130 -6.77 -33.94 21.78
N GLY A 131 -7.80 -34.70 21.41
CA GLY A 131 -8.15 -35.96 22.07
C GLY A 131 -7.08 -37.04 21.89
N SER A 132 -6.63 -37.24 20.66
CA SER A 132 -5.61 -38.25 20.31
C SER A 132 -4.19 -37.89 20.78
N SER A 133 -3.87 -36.60 20.93
CA SER A 133 -2.59 -36.11 21.45
C SER A 133 -2.57 -35.89 22.97
N SER A 134 -3.70 -36.05 23.65
CA SER A 134 -3.75 -35.98 25.11
C SER A 134 -3.03 -37.18 25.74
N VAL A 135 -2.33 -36.95 26.86
CA VAL A 135 -1.68 -38.02 27.65
C VAL A 135 -2.68 -39.11 28.02
N ALA A 136 -3.92 -38.74 28.38
CA ALA A 136 -4.99 -39.68 28.70
C ALA A 136 -5.41 -40.55 27.50
N GLY A 137 -5.51 -39.97 26.29
CA GLY A 137 -5.78 -40.70 25.05
C GLY A 137 -4.64 -41.66 24.69
N HIS A 138 -3.40 -41.22 24.89
CA HIS A 138 -2.22 -42.05 24.66
C HIS A 138 -2.10 -43.23 25.63
N LEU A 139 -2.50 -43.05 26.89
CA LEU A 139 -2.50 -44.10 27.91
C LEU A 139 -3.63 -45.13 27.73
N ALA A 140 -4.73 -44.74 27.06
CA ALA A 140 -5.85 -45.64 26.76
C ALA A 140 -5.64 -46.46 25.48
N ALA A 141 -4.71 -46.06 24.61
CA ALA A 141 -4.38 -46.78 23.38
C ALA A 141 -3.54 -48.04 23.68
N ALA A 142 -3.78 -49.12 22.93
CA ALA A 142 -2.98 -50.35 23.06
C ALA A 142 -1.52 -50.08 22.63
N ASP A 143 -0.55 -50.52 23.43
CA ASP A 143 0.88 -50.34 23.14
C ASP A 143 1.25 -51.01 21.81
N PRO A 144 1.60 -50.24 20.77
CA PRO A 144 1.91 -50.80 19.46
C PRO A 144 3.30 -51.44 19.41
N HIS A 145 4.06 -51.44 20.52
CA HIS A 145 5.45 -51.89 20.56
C HIS A 145 5.71 -53.09 21.48
N ALA A 146 4.79 -54.04 21.55
CA ALA A 146 4.96 -55.27 22.33
C ALA A 146 6.28 -56.03 22.06
N GLN A 147 6.93 -55.79 20.91
CA GLN A 147 8.20 -56.36 20.50
C GLN A 147 9.45 -55.82 21.23
N TYR A 148 9.37 -54.75 22.02
CA TYR A 148 10.51 -54.23 22.81
C TYR A 148 10.54 -54.75 24.26
N LEU A 149 9.58 -55.59 24.65
CA LEU A 149 9.52 -56.24 25.96
C LEU A 149 10.45 -57.46 26.10
N ASN A 150 11.23 -57.81 25.07
CA ASN A 150 12.18 -58.92 25.13
C ASN A 150 13.59 -58.43 25.53
N GLU A 151 13.92 -58.70 26.79
CA GLU A 151 15.09 -58.24 27.55
C GLU A 151 16.46 -58.38 26.85
N GLN A 152 16.61 -59.28 25.88
CA GLN A 152 17.91 -59.63 25.29
C GLN A 152 18.51 -58.59 24.31
N ARG A 153 17.74 -57.63 23.77
CA ARG A 153 18.32 -56.61 22.85
C ARG A 153 18.74 -55.31 23.53
N GLY A 154 18.28 -55.05 24.76
CA GLY A 154 18.52 -53.78 25.47
C GLY A 154 19.89 -53.66 26.15
N ASP A 155 20.44 -54.75 26.68
CA ASP A 155 21.53 -54.62 27.67
C ASP A 155 22.95 -54.45 27.09
N ALA A 156 23.21 -54.86 25.84
CA ALA A 156 24.58 -54.78 25.29
C ALA A 156 24.91 -53.43 24.62
N ARG A 157 23.92 -52.56 24.38
CA ARG A 157 24.11 -51.30 23.63
C ARG A 157 23.89 -50.03 24.44
N TYR A 158 23.37 -50.12 25.67
CA TYR A 158 23.06 -48.95 26.48
C TYR A 158 23.76 -49.04 27.84
N LEU A 159 24.62 -48.05 28.13
CA LEU A 159 25.14 -47.81 29.48
C LEU A 159 23.97 -47.40 30.38
N ARG A 160 23.89 -47.99 31.59
CA ARG A 160 22.91 -47.58 32.60
C ARG A 160 23.09 -46.10 32.93
N ALA A 161 22.00 -45.34 32.78
CA ALA A 161 21.90 -43.96 33.22
C ALA A 161 22.05 -43.91 34.75
N GLY A 162 23.28 -43.68 35.21
CA GLY A 162 23.69 -43.71 36.61
C GLY A 162 25.20 -43.76 36.78
N ASP A 163 25.91 -44.39 35.82
CA ASP A 163 27.38 -44.44 35.79
C ASP A 163 28.01 -43.40 34.84
N ALA A 164 27.18 -42.66 34.08
CA ALA A 164 27.65 -41.52 33.31
C ALA A 164 27.88 -40.35 34.27
N GLY A 165 29.15 -40.14 34.61
CA GLY A 165 29.62 -39.02 35.40
C GLY A 165 28.99 -37.70 34.97
N THR A 166 28.84 -36.81 35.95
CA THR A 166 28.41 -35.41 35.84
C THR A 166 28.78 -34.83 34.48
N ILE A 167 27.77 -34.57 33.63
CA ILE A 167 27.98 -33.93 32.34
C ILE A 167 28.42 -32.49 32.63
N ALA A 168 29.72 -32.24 32.51
CA ALA A 168 30.28 -30.90 32.53
C ALA A 168 29.68 -30.07 31.35
N PRO A 169 29.65 -28.73 31.46
CA PRO A 169 29.23 -27.86 30.36
C PRO A 169 29.93 -28.24 29.05
N LEU A 170 29.21 -28.17 27.93
CA LEU A 170 29.77 -28.46 26.62
C LEU A 170 30.70 -27.32 26.21
N ASP A 171 31.99 -27.48 26.49
CA ASP A 171 33.04 -26.52 26.14
C ASP A 171 33.42 -26.55 24.64
N GLU A 172 32.86 -27.48 23.83
CA GLU A 172 33.19 -27.63 22.41
C GLU A 172 31.98 -27.89 21.50
N VAL A 173 32.05 -27.31 20.30
CA VAL A 173 31.04 -27.41 19.22
C VAL A 173 30.92 -28.86 18.73
N ARG A 174 29.70 -29.42 18.80
CA ARG A 174 29.43 -30.82 18.36
C ARG A 174 29.21 -31.00 16.87
N GLU A 175 28.95 -29.93 16.12
CA GLU A 175 28.74 -30.00 14.67
C GLU A 175 29.24 -28.72 13.98
N LYS A 176 30.10 -28.87 12.97
CA LYS A 176 30.70 -27.75 12.21
C LYS A 176 30.36 -27.89 10.74
N VAL A 177 29.45 -27.06 10.25
CA VAL A 177 29.10 -26.97 8.82
C VAL A 177 30.03 -25.97 8.14
N THR A 178 30.75 -26.40 7.10
CA THR A 178 31.70 -25.57 6.35
C THR A 178 31.09 -25.17 5.01
N PHE A 179 30.96 -23.88 4.73
CA PHE A 179 30.50 -23.36 3.45
C PHE A 179 31.66 -23.23 2.48
N SER A 180 31.56 -23.79 1.28
CA SER A 180 32.50 -23.49 0.19
C SER A 180 32.09 -22.21 -0.52
N SER A 181 33.02 -21.29 -0.73
CA SER A 181 32.78 -19.93 -1.24
C SER A 181 32.30 -19.83 -2.69
N MET A 182 32.24 -20.93 -3.45
CA MET A 182 31.69 -20.94 -4.81
C MET A 182 31.01 -22.28 -5.10
N PRO A 183 29.66 -22.33 -5.23
CA PRO A 183 29.02 -23.46 -5.88
C PRO A 183 29.45 -23.51 -7.37
N PRO A 184 29.51 -24.70 -8.01
CA PRO A 184 29.89 -24.83 -9.42
C PRO A 184 29.02 -23.94 -10.33
N ALA A 185 29.62 -23.32 -11.34
CA ALA A 185 28.93 -22.49 -12.32
C ALA A 185 27.84 -23.31 -13.04
N GLY A 186 26.58 -23.14 -12.59
CA GLY A 186 25.42 -23.91 -13.06
C GLY A 186 24.50 -24.42 -11.94
N ALA A 187 24.90 -24.35 -10.67
CA ALA A 187 24.07 -24.75 -9.55
C ALA A 187 23.04 -23.66 -9.19
N LYS A 188 21.75 -23.99 -9.26
CA LYS A 188 20.62 -23.13 -8.85
C LYS A 188 20.40 -23.04 -7.33
N ASN A 189 21.21 -23.76 -6.56
CA ASN A 189 21.08 -23.91 -5.11
C ASN A 189 22.39 -23.50 -4.45
N MET A 190 22.30 -22.67 -3.41
CA MET A 190 23.45 -22.13 -2.68
C MET A 190 23.98 -23.10 -1.62
N ARG A 191 23.11 -23.95 -1.09
CA ARG A 191 23.43 -25.01 -0.12
C ARG A 191 22.58 -26.21 -0.45
N GLU A 192 23.15 -27.39 -0.39
CA GLU A 192 22.43 -28.65 -0.54
C GLU A 192 22.83 -29.63 0.56
N VAL A 193 21.86 -30.35 1.10
CA VAL A 193 22.04 -31.42 2.07
C VAL A 193 21.54 -32.68 1.42
N TRP A 194 22.48 -33.58 1.18
CA TRP A 194 22.24 -34.88 0.58
C TRP A 194 22.28 -35.96 1.65
N VAL A 195 21.33 -36.89 1.59
CA VAL A 195 21.29 -38.09 2.44
C VAL A 195 21.35 -39.30 1.53
N VAL A 196 22.27 -40.22 1.81
CA VAL A 196 22.37 -41.49 1.09
C VAL A 196 21.45 -42.52 1.77
N ILE A 197 20.53 -43.09 1.00
CA ILE A 197 19.62 -44.15 1.45
C ILE A 197 19.72 -45.30 0.45
N ASP A 198 20.03 -46.51 0.92
CA ASP A 198 20.23 -47.69 0.07
C ASP A 198 21.27 -47.44 -1.05
N ASP A 199 22.39 -46.79 -0.71
CA ASP A 199 23.45 -46.35 -1.64
C ASP A 199 23.00 -45.34 -2.72
N VAL A 200 21.79 -44.79 -2.61
CA VAL A 200 21.27 -43.75 -3.50
C VAL A 200 21.26 -42.39 -2.79
N PRO A 201 21.96 -41.36 -3.31
CA PRO A 201 21.93 -40.02 -2.74
C PRO A 201 20.63 -39.28 -3.09
N TYR A 202 20.00 -38.68 -2.08
CA TYR A 202 18.79 -37.89 -2.20
C TYR A 202 18.98 -36.47 -1.65
N LEU A 203 18.57 -35.46 -2.42
CA LEU A 203 18.55 -34.07 -1.97
C LEU A 203 17.38 -33.85 -1.01
N MET A 204 17.68 -33.59 0.26
CA MET A 204 16.69 -33.47 1.33
C MET A 204 16.41 -32.02 1.72
N ALA A 205 17.44 -31.18 1.71
CA ALA A 205 17.33 -29.77 2.02
C ALA A 205 18.22 -28.94 1.10
N TRP A 206 17.74 -27.80 0.64
CA TRP A 206 18.56 -26.82 -0.06
C TRP A 206 18.12 -25.41 0.24
N ASP A 207 19.04 -24.48 0.15
CA ASP A 207 18.73 -23.05 0.20
C ASP A 207 18.89 -22.53 -1.24
N ASN A 208 17.85 -21.89 -1.76
CA ASN A 208 17.83 -21.40 -3.15
C ASN A 208 18.54 -20.04 -3.29
N GLU A 209 18.60 -19.50 -4.50
CA GLU A 209 19.21 -18.19 -4.82
C GLU A 209 18.64 -16.99 -4.02
N GLY A 210 17.48 -17.13 -3.38
CA GLY A 210 16.88 -16.14 -2.50
C GLY A 210 17.04 -16.43 -1.01
N LEU A 211 17.95 -17.35 -0.62
CA LEU A 211 18.14 -17.83 0.75
C LEU A 211 16.88 -18.46 1.39
N TYR A 212 15.88 -18.82 0.59
CA TYR A 212 14.70 -19.48 1.11
C TYR A 212 15.00 -20.95 1.39
N PRO A 213 14.76 -21.44 2.61
CA PRO A 213 14.93 -22.84 2.94
C PRO A 213 13.87 -23.66 2.19
N ARG A 214 14.34 -24.54 1.30
CA ARG A 214 13.51 -25.51 0.58
C ARG A 214 13.84 -26.92 1.04
N ARG A 215 12.83 -27.77 1.19
CA ARG A 215 12.97 -29.12 1.71
C ARG A 215 12.09 -30.06 0.88
N ARG A 216 12.56 -31.28 0.61
CA ARG A 216 11.84 -32.24 -0.24
C ARG A 216 11.30 -33.37 0.63
N GLN A 217 9.97 -33.53 0.64
CA GLN A 217 9.32 -34.70 1.21
C GLN A 217 9.33 -35.83 0.16
N MET A 218 9.74 -37.04 0.57
CA MET A 218 9.74 -38.21 -0.30
C MET A 218 8.56 -39.12 -0.01
N ARG A 219 7.74 -39.37 -1.03
CA ARG A 219 6.60 -40.28 -0.96
C ARG A 219 7.09 -41.72 -0.78
N ASN A 220 6.49 -42.48 0.15
CA ASN A 220 6.73 -43.91 0.40
C ASN A 220 8.11 -44.29 1.01
N LYS A 221 8.76 -43.40 1.78
CA LYS A 221 9.92 -43.76 2.61
C LYS A 221 9.57 -43.62 4.10
N LEU A 222 10.02 -44.58 4.92
CA LEU A 222 9.61 -44.79 6.33
C LEU A 222 10.00 -43.67 7.31
N PHE A 223 10.74 -42.65 6.87
CA PHE A 223 11.10 -41.49 7.69
C PHE A 223 10.38 -40.25 7.17
N GLU A 224 9.17 -40.01 7.66
CA GLU A 224 8.62 -38.67 7.71
C GLU A 224 9.46 -37.92 8.75
N HIS A 225 10.40 -37.09 8.31
CA HIS A 225 11.20 -36.29 9.24
C HIS A 225 10.30 -35.22 9.88
N LEU A 226 9.66 -35.57 10.99
CA LEU A 226 9.25 -34.61 12.01
C LEU A 226 10.55 -34.10 12.64
N TYR A 227 10.94 -32.86 12.34
CA TYR A 227 12.04 -32.25 13.07
C TYR A 227 11.51 -31.77 14.42
N VAL A 228 11.85 -32.49 15.49
CA VAL A 228 11.58 -32.08 16.89
C VAL A 228 12.87 -31.47 17.45
N GLY A 229 12.85 -30.17 17.72
CA GLY A 229 13.89 -29.54 18.53
C GLY A 229 13.73 -29.95 19.98
N ILE A 230 14.55 -30.90 20.46
CA ILE A 230 14.60 -31.26 21.88
C ILE A 230 15.69 -30.42 22.54
N THR A 231 15.32 -29.56 23.50
CA THR A 231 16.28 -28.74 24.23
C THR A 231 16.14 -28.93 25.74
N ALA A 232 17.27 -28.97 26.44
CA ALA A 232 17.30 -29.05 27.89
C ALA A 232 17.20 -27.64 28.48
N HIS A 233 16.27 -27.47 29.42
CA HIS A 233 16.06 -26.23 30.15
C HIS A 233 17.27 -25.93 31.07
N ASN A 234 18.11 -24.96 30.72
CA ASN A 234 19.14 -24.43 31.63
C ASN A 234 18.88 -22.98 32.10
N GLY A 235 17.72 -22.41 31.77
CA GLY A 235 17.27 -21.12 32.31
C GLY A 235 17.90 -19.87 31.70
N THR A 236 18.96 -19.96 30.88
CA THR A 236 19.65 -18.76 30.35
C THR A 236 20.15 -18.85 28.91
N GLY A 237 20.02 -20.01 28.23
CA GLY A 237 20.49 -20.20 26.84
C GLY A 237 19.40 -20.24 25.77
N ARG A 238 19.77 -20.00 24.50
CA ARG A 238 18.91 -20.26 23.33
C ARG A 238 18.86 -21.75 23.04
N ALA A 239 17.69 -22.22 22.64
CA ALA A 239 17.46 -23.60 22.20
C ALA A 239 18.24 -23.94 20.92
N PHE A 240 18.34 -22.97 20.02
CA PHE A 240 19.11 -23.01 18.78
C PHE A 240 19.60 -21.59 18.49
N MET A 241 20.85 -21.39 18.07
CA MET A 241 21.44 -20.07 17.85
C MET A 241 22.00 -19.99 16.42
N VAL A 242 21.61 -18.93 15.71
CA VAL A 242 22.15 -18.60 14.39
C VAL A 242 23.23 -17.54 14.58
N GLU A 243 24.40 -17.74 13.99
CA GLU A 243 25.53 -16.81 14.02
C GLU A 243 25.88 -16.35 12.61
N GLN A 244 26.30 -15.10 12.47
CA GLN A 244 26.88 -14.52 11.26
C GLN A 244 28.30 -14.02 11.56
N LEU A 245 29.17 -13.98 10.54
CA LEU A 245 30.46 -13.31 10.66
C LEU A 245 30.31 -11.81 10.39
N ASP A 246 30.84 -10.97 11.27
CA ASP A 246 30.93 -9.52 11.04
C ASP A 246 32.06 -9.18 10.04
N LEU A 247 32.21 -7.89 9.71
CA LEU A 247 33.24 -7.40 8.78
C LEU A 247 34.68 -7.63 9.29
N ALA A 248 34.87 -7.90 10.58
CA ALA A 248 36.14 -8.23 11.20
C ALA A 248 36.35 -9.75 11.34
N GLY A 249 35.41 -10.58 10.88
CA GLY A 249 35.46 -12.03 10.96
C GLY A 249 35.08 -12.61 12.32
N ASN A 250 34.49 -11.82 13.22
CA ASN A 250 33.98 -12.31 14.50
C ASN A 250 32.58 -12.93 14.31
N ARG A 251 32.28 -13.99 15.06
CA ARG A 251 30.94 -14.58 15.11
C ARG A 251 30.05 -13.72 16.01
N ILE A 252 28.96 -13.21 15.45
CA ILE A 252 27.91 -12.51 16.17
C ILE A 252 26.61 -13.31 16.11
N PRO A 253 25.86 -13.45 17.21
CA PRO A 253 24.55 -14.10 17.16
C PRO A 253 23.55 -13.18 16.43
N VAL A 254 22.79 -13.75 15.50
CA VAL A 254 21.83 -13.03 14.65
C VAL A 254 20.42 -13.60 14.70
N GLY A 255 20.21 -14.71 15.43
CA GLY A 255 18.88 -15.30 15.56
C GLY A 255 18.88 -16.66 16.25
N GLY A 256 17.78 -17.40 16.12
CA GLY A 256 17.61 -18.71 16.75
C GLY A 256 16.19 -19.03 17.21
N PHE A 257 16.10 -19.91 18.21
CA PHE A 257 14.87 -20.16 18.96
C PHE A 257 15.12 -19.87 20.45
N ASP A 258 14.24 -19.10 21.07
CA ASP A 258 14.35 -18.77 22.49
C ASP A 258 13.95 -19.95 23.40
N THR A 259 14.06 -19.75 24.72
CA THR A 259 13.72 -20.76 25.74
C THR A 259 12.25 -21.18 25.74
N ARG A 260 11.38 -20.46 25.04
CA ARG A 260 9.95 -20.76 24.87
C ARG A 260 9.65 -21.38 23.50
N GLY A 261 10.69 -21.68 22.71
CA GLY A 261 10.55 -22.23 21.36
C GLY A 261 10.11 -21.20 20.32
N ARG A 262 10.20 -19.89 20.62
CA ARG A 262 9.82 -18.84 19.68
C ARG A 262 10.98 -18.52 18.73
N PRO A 263 10.72 -18.36 17.42
CA PRO A 263 11.74 -17.93 16.47
C PRO A 263 12.19 -16.50 16.80
N VAL A 264 13.49 -16.37 17.05
CA VAL A 264 14.21 -15.11 17.18
C VAL A 264 14.90 -14.88 15.85
N THR A 265 14.35 -13.98 15.06
CA THR A 265 14.86 -13.66 13.72
C THR A 265 15.90 -12.55 13.72
N SER A 266 16.12 -11.90 14.88
CA SER A 266 17.15 -10.87 15.10
C SER A 266 17.51 -10.70 16.58
N ASP A 267 18.77 -10.34 16.81
CA ASP A 267 19.38 -10.02 18.11
C ASP A 267 19.54 -8.52 18.35
N GLN A 268 18.94 -7.71 17.48
CA GLN A 268 18.95 -6.27 17.66
C GLN A 268 18.30 -5.89 18.99
N VAL A 269 18.93 -4.91 19.64
CA VAL A 269 18.53 -4.43 20.94
C VAL A 269 17.13 -3.83 20.85
N TRP A 270 16.27 -4.20 21.81
CA TRP A 270 14.97 -3.56 21.97
C TRP A 270 15.13 -2.08 22.27
N SER A 271 14.57 -1.23 21.40
CA SER A 271 14.45 0.19 21.66
C SER A 271 13.16 0.46 22.43
N PRO A 272 13.22 1.13 23.59
CA PRO A 272 12.05 1.37 24.40
C PRO A 272 11.07 2.30 23.69
N ILE A 273 9.77 1.98 23.77
CA ILE A 273 8.70 2.89 23.36
C ILE A 273 8.35 3.73 24.60
N THR A 274 8.86 4.97 24.66
CA THR A 274 8.66 5.85 25.82
C THR A 274 7.46 6.79 25.69
N SER A 275 6.99 7.02 24.46
CA SER A 275 5.89 7.93 24.16
C SER A 275 4.57 7.16 24.13
N VAL A 276 4.06 6.80 25.32
CA VAL A 276 2.71 6.25 25.49
C VAL A 276 1.75 7.42 25.75
N ASP A 277 0.55 7.36 25.18
CA ASP A 277 -0.42 8.47 25.18
C ASP A 277 0.15 9.81 24.69
N PRO A 278 0.68 9.88 23.44
CA PRO A 278 1.24 11.12 22.89
C PRO A 278 0.21 12.25 22.77
N THR A 279 -1.08 11.94 22.82
CA THR A 279 -2.19 12.91 22.85
C THR A 279 -2.56 13.39 24.25
N SER A 280 -1.98 12.79 25.30
CA SER A 280 -2.19 13.14 26.70
C SER A 280 -3.67 13.06 27.13
N THR A 281 -4.39 12.03 26.71
CA THR A 281 -5.76 11.77 27.14
C THR A 281 -5.84 11.38 28.62
N GLY A 282 -4.76 10.80 29.16
CA GLY A 282 -4.68 10.21 30.48
C GLY A 282 -5.14 8.75 30.53
N ASP A 283 -5.56 8.18 29.40
CA ASP A 283 -6.20 6.86 29.34
C ASP A 283 -5.22 5.71 29.10
N TYR A 284 -3.99 5.99 28.66
CA TYR A 284 -3.02 4.96 28.27
C TYR A 284 -1.72 5.07 29.06
N SER A 285 -1.19 3.92 29.49
CA SER A 285 0.11 3.83 30.18
C SER A 285 0.84 2.54 29.81
N ALA A 286 2.16 2.52 29.87
CA ALA A 286 2.91 1.27 29.72
C ALA A 286 2.58 0.34 30.90
N SER A 287 2.23 -0.91 30.61
CA SER A 287 1.95 -1.89 31.66
C SER A 287 3.19 -2.09 32.53
N THR A 288 2.98 -2.15 33.85
CA THR A 288 4.01 -2.41 34.86
C THR A 288 3.86 -3.78 35.53
N ASP A 289 2.93 -4.59 35.02
CA ASP A 289 2.64 -5.91 35.56
C ASP A 289 3.85 -6.84 35.47
N VAL A 290 3.91 -7.80 36.41
CA VAL A 290 4.97 -8.81 36.42
C VAL A 290 4.66 -9.89 35.39
N GLY A 291 5.54 -10.08 34.41
CA GLY A 291 5.45 -11.16 33.41
C GLY A 291 5.52 -10.70 31.95
N PRO A 292 4.81 -9.64 31.53
CA PRO A 292 4.98 -9.02 30.22
C PRO A 292 6.39 -8.47 29.99
N ALA A 293 6.85 -8.46 28.74
CA ALA A 293 8.11 -7.82 28.39
C ALA A 293 7.97 -6.28 28.45
N PRO A 294 9.07 -5.52 28.68
CA PRO A 294 9.03 -4.07 28.60
C PRO A 294 8.59 -3.59 27.21
N LEU A 295 7.76 -2.55 27.16
CA LEU A 295 7.25 -1.98 25.92
C LEU A 295 8.40 -1.53 25.00
N GLY A 296 8.46 -2.06 23.79
CA GLY A 296 9.58 -1.80 22.90
C GLY A 296 9.36 -2.21 21.46
N ALA A 297 10.24 -1.71 20.59
CA ALA A 297 10.33 -2.07 19.18
C ALA A 297 11.76 -2.53 18.86
N ARG A 298 11.91 -3.46 17.92
CA ARG A 298 13.20 -3.84 17.36
C ARG A 298 13.09 -4.22 15.89
N TRP A 299 14.22 -4.18 15.21
CA TRP A 299 14.33 -4.79 13.89
C TRP A 299 14.41 -6.30 14.03
N ASP A 300 13.57 -6.97 13.27
CA ASP A 300 13.48 -8.42 13.21
C ASP A 300 14.20 -8.98 11.96
N THR A 301 14.18 -8.24 10.86
CA THR A 301 15.00 -8.39 9.64
C THR A 301 15.23 -7.00 9.03
N ASP A 302 15.93 -6.90 7.89
CA ASP A 302 16.28 -5.62 7.24
C ASP A 302 15.09 -4.68 7.01
N ASP A 303 13.86 -5.21 6.90
CA ASP A 303 12.64 -4.43 6.67
C ASP A 303 11.46 -4.81 7.57
N THR A 304 11.64 -5.68 8.56
CA THR A 304 10.55 -6.07 9.49
C THR A 304 10.83 -5.52 10.87
N VAL A 305 9.85 -4.81 11.43
CA VAL A 305 9.88 -4.37 12.82
C VAL A 305 8.98 -5.28 13.63
N ARG A 306 9.46 -5.69 14.80
CA ARG A 306 8.70 -6.41 15.82
C ARG A 306 8.47 -5.51 17.03
N LEU A 307 7.27 -5.58 17.59
CA LEU A 307 6.86 -4.92 18.82
C LEU A 307 6.74 -5.94 19.95
N GLN A 308 6.84 -5.46 21.19
CA GLN A 308 6.57 -6.26 22.39
C GLN A 308 6.01 -5.39 23.51
N GLY A 309 5.49 -6.05 24.54
CA GLY A 309 5.00 -5.42 25.76
C GLY A 309 3.53 -5.02 25.65
N ARG A 310 3.04 -4.34 26.70
CA ARG A 310 1.61 -4.04 26.83
C ARG A 310 1.36 -2.58 27.20
N ILE A 311 0.23 -2.06 26.72
CA ILE A 311 -0.30 -0.76 27.07
C ILE A 311 -1.57 -1.00 27.90
N THR A 312 -1.58 -0.54 29.14
CA THR A 312 -2.75 -0.56 30.01
C THR A 312 -3.63 0.64 29.68
N ALA A 313 -4.91 0.38 29.40
CA ALA A 313 -5.90 1.37 29.02
C ALA A 313 -7.08 1.39 30.02
N THR A 314 -7.57 2.57 30.39
CA THR A 314 -8.82 2.76 31.15
C THR A 314 -10.06 2.51 30.28
N ALA A 315 -9.96 2.89 29.01
CA ALA A 315 -10.83 2.58 27.89
C ALA A 315 -10.04 2.82 26.60
N VAL A 316 -10.52 2.32 25.46
CA VAL A 316 -9.94 2.64 24.14
C VAL A 316 -10.96 3.41 23.33
N THR A 317 -10.60 4.55 22.78
CA THR A 317 -11.48 5.35 21.90
C THR A 317 -10.94 5.37 20.48
N ALA A 318 -11.82 5.19 19.49
CA ALA A 318 -11.44 5.36 18.09
C ALA A 318 -10.92 6.78 17.83
N GLY A 319 -9.75 6.87 17.20
CA GLY A 319 -9.03 8.12 16.90
C GLY A 319 -7.91 8.45 17.89
N ASP A 320 -7.85 7.79 19.04
CA ASP A 320 -6.80 8.04 20.04
C ASP A 320 -5.46 7.45 19.61
N ALA A 321 -4.38 8.18 19.86
CA ALA A 321 -3.03 7.68 19.67
C ALA A 321 -2.58 6.95 20.95
N LEU A 322 -2.40 5.64 20.85
CA LEU A 322 -2.06 4.75 21.97
C LEU A 322 -0.59 4.91 22.37
N ALA A 323 0.30 4.95 21.38
CA ALA A 323 1.74 5.14 21.56
C ALA A 323 2.38 5.66 20.26
N GLU A 324 3.60 6.14 20.37
CA GLU A 324 4.44 6.55 19.23
C GLU A 324 5.77 5.79 19.23
N LEU A 325 6.08 5.15 18.11
CA LEU A 325 7.30 4.39 17.93
C LEU A 325 8.53 5.31 17.84
N PRO A 326 9.73 4.85 18.24
CA PRO A 326 10.95 5.62 18.02
C PRO A 326 11.21 5.81 16.51
N ALA A 327 11.79 6.96 16.14
CA ALA A 327 11.98 7.40 14.74
C ALA A 327 12.61 6.35 13.80
N GLY A 328 13.53 5.53 14.30
CA GLY A 328 14.19 4.48 13.52
C GLY A 328 13.27 3.33 13.10
N PHE A 329 12.05 3.23 13.65
CA PHE A 329 11.11 2.14 13.39
C PHE A 329 9.86 2.61 12.63
N HIS A 330 9.69 3.91 12.38
CA HIS A 330 8.51 4.43 11.69
C HIS A 330 8.24 3.68 10.37
N PRO A 331 7.00 3.21 10.12
CA PRO A 331 6.70 2.56 8.85
C PRO A 331 6.82 3.59 7.71
N LEU A 332 7.15 3.14 6.51
CA LEU A 332 7.23 4.04 5.35
C LEU A 332 5.85 4.37 4.75
N SER A 333 4.81 3.60 5.09
CA SER A 333 3.42 3.84 4.72
C SER A 333 2.50 3.49 5.90
N GLU A 334 1.27 3.99 5.90
CA GLU A 334 0.26 3.57 6.87
C GLU A 334 0.07 2.04 6.85
N ARG A 335 0.01 1.43 8.04
CA ARG A 335 -0.20 -0.02 8.22
C ARG A 335 -1.39 -0.26 9.13
N LEU A 336 -2.30 -1.14 8.71
CA LEU A 336 -3.32 -1.65 9.62
C LEU A 336 -2.73 -2.81 10.43
N ILE A 337 -2.69 -2.66 11.75
CA ILE A 337 -2.30 -3.72 12.69
C ILE A 337 -3.47 -4.06 13.60
N THR A 338 -3.53 -5.29 14.08
CA THR A 338 -4.57 -5.75 15.01
C THR A 338 -3.93 -6.00 16.36
N VAL A 339 -4.36 -5.25 17.37
CA VAL A 339 -3.82 -5.31 18.73
C VAL A 339 -4.77 -6.11 19.63
N PRO A 340 -4.41 -7.33 20.06
CA PRO A 340 -5.24 -8.12 20.97
C PRO A 340 -5.37 -7.45 22.34
N THR A 341 -6.50 -7.63 23.00
CA THR A 341 -6.72 -7.18 24.38
C THR A 341 -6.81 -8.37 25.34
N THR A 342 -6.56 -8.12 26.63
CA THR A 342 -6.79 -9.12 27.70
C THR A 342 -8.26 -9.52 27.88
N THR A 343 -9.20 -8.75 27.33
CA THR A 343 -10.63 -9.08 27.32
C THR A 343 -11.02 -10.04 26.19
N GLY A 344 -10.08 -10.46 25.35
CA GLY A 344 -10.30 -11.36 24.22
C GLY A 344 -10.86 -10.67 22.97
N GLN A 345 -11.01 -9.34 23.02
CA GLN A 345 -11.31 -8.52 21.85
C GLN A 345 -10.01 -8.14 21.14
N ALA A 346 -10.10 -7.67 19.90
CA ALA A 346 -8.96 -7.13 19.18
C ALA A 346 -9.30 -5.73 18.68
N VAL A 347 -8.37 -4.79 18.88
CA VAL A 347 -8.51 -3.40 18.42
C VAL A 347 -7.76 -3.26 17.10
N PRO A 348 -8.44 -2.99 15.98
CA PRO A 348 -7.75 -2.54 14.77
C PRO A 348 -7.11 -1.17 15.03
N CYS A 349 -5.86 -1.01 14.65
CA CYS A 349 -5.12 0.25 14.80
C CYS A 349 -4.39 0.60 13.51
N ASP A 350 -4.38 1.88 13.16
CA ASP A 350 -3.51 2.40 12.11
C ASP A 350 -2.15 2.74 12.72
N LEU A 351 -1.09 2.18 12.15
CA LEU A 351 0.28 2.57 12.41
C LEU A 351 0.73 3.54 11.30
N LEU A 352 0.83 4.81 11.63
CA LEU A 352 1.08 5.90 10.69
C LEU A 352 2.58 6.10 10.39
N PRO A 353 2.95 6.76 9.26
CA PRO A 353 4.35 7.04 8.92
C PRO A 353 5.12 7.92 9.91
N ASN A 354 4.43 8.61 10.81
CA ASN A 354 5.05 9.34 11.92
C ASN A 354 5.27 8.45 13.17
N GLY A 355 5.04 7.14 13.06
CA GLY A 355 5.22 6.17 14.14
C GLY A 355 4.04 6.05 15.11
N ARG A 356 2.96 6.82 14.95
CA ARG A 356 1.81 6.75 15.86
C ARG A 356 0.96 5.51 15.61
N ILE A 357 0.57 4.83 16.70
CA ILE A 357 -0.42 3.75 16.70
C ILE A 357 -1.77 4.35 17.11
N VAL A 358 -2.73 4.41 16.19
CA VAL A 358 -4.03 5.07 16.38
C VAL A 358 -5.15 4.04 16.37
N ALA A 359 -5.98 4.01 17.42
CA ALA A 359 -7.09 3.05 17.50
C ALA A 359 -8.20 3.37 16.47
N ARG A 360 -8.74 2.35 15.80
CA ARG A 360 -9.85 2.47 14.85
C ARG A 360 -11.20 2.03 15.40
N ALA A 361 -11.21 1.40 16.57
CA ALA A 361 -12.42 0.97 17.25
C ALA A 361 -12.38 1.35 18.72
N THR A 362 -13.56 1.64 19.27
CA THR A 362 -13.75 1.91 20.70
C THR A 362 -13.94 0.59 21.43
N VAL A 363 -13.18 0.38 22.52
CA VAL A 363 -13.37 -0.72 23.47
C VAL A 363 -13.73 -0.14 24.82
N ALA A 364 -14.88 -0.59 25.35
CA ALA A 364 -15.40 -0.09 26.62
C ALA A 364 -14.71 -0.75 27.81
N GLY A 365 -14.32 0.08 28.78
CA GLY A 365 -13.77 -0.35 30.06
C GLY A 365 -12.28 -0.70 30.02
N PRO A 366 -11.68 -0.98 31.20
CA PRO A 366 -10.25 -1.20 31.30
C PRO A 366 -9.81 -2.47 30.59
N CYS A 367 -8.71 -2.38 29.83
CA CYS A 367 -8.07 -3.53 29.21
C CYS A 367 -6.57 -3.30 29.00
N ASP A 368 -5.81 -4.38 28.80
CA ASP A 368 -4.43 -4.28 28.33
C ASP A 368 -4.36 -4.63 26.85
N LEU A 369 -3.78 -3.73 26.08
CA LEU A 369 -3.46 -3.88 24.66
C LEU A 369 -2.09 -4.57 24.55
N SER A 370 -2.06 -5.75 23.96
CA SER A 370 -0.85 -6.56 23.83
C SER A 370 -0.15 -6.31 22.50
N LEU A 371 1.04 -5.71 22.54
CA LEU A 371 1.93 -5.59 21.38
C LEU A 371 2.85 -6.80 21.23
N ASP A 372 2.77 -7.79 22.13
CA ASP A 372 3.59 -9.00 22.12
C ASP A 372 3.54 -9.69 20.74
N ASP A 373 4.72 -9.76 20.10
CA ASP A 373 4.96 -10.40 18.80
C ASP A 373 4.17 -9.79 17.62
N ILE A 374 3.65 -8.56 17.75
CA ILE A 374 3.13 -7.82 16.58
C ILE A 374 4.30 -7.44 15.68
N THR A 375 4.23 -7.84 14.42
CA THR A 375 5.22 -7.46 13.39
C THR A 375 4.57 -6.65 12.30
N TYR A 376 5.31 -5.68 11.75
CA TYR A 376 4.97 -5.05 10.49
C TYR A 376 6.21 -4.89 9.63
N ALA A 377 5.99 -4.88 8.33
CA ALA A 377 7.02 -4.56 7.37
C ALA A 377 7.13 -3.04 7.25
N ARG A 378 8.33 -2.50 7.46
CA ARG A 378 8.69 -1.11 7.14
C ARG A 378 8.83 -0.90 5.63
N ILE A 379 8.64 -1.95 4.84
CA ILE A 379 8.52 -1.89 3.38
C ILE A 379 7.48 -0.81 3.04
N ILE A 380 7.60 -0.19 1.88
CA ILE A 380 6.47 0.46 1.22
C ILE A 380 5.43 -0.67 1.00
N ALA A 381 4.11 -0.43 1.04
CA ALA A 381 3.23 -1.41 0.38
C ALA A 381 3.71 -1.61 -1.08
N ASP A 382 3.22 -2.59 -1.84
CA ASP A 382 3.29 -2.48 -3.31
C ASP A 382 2.44 -1.25 -3.69
N GLN A 383 3.04 -0.07 -3.57
CA GLN A 383 2.59 1.14 -4.18
C GLN A 383 3.10 1.07 -5.60
N GLU A 384 2.32 1.56 -6.54
CA GLU A 384 2.82 1.89 -7.87
C GLU A 384 4.00 2.84 -7.64
N THR A 385 5.22 2.30 -7.59
CA THR A 385 6.45 3.05 -7.44
C THR A 385 7.06 2.99 -8.82
N GLY A 386 7.28 4.15 -9.41
CA GLY A 386 8.09 4.20 -10.61
C GLY A 386 9.50 3.79 -10.24
N ASP A 387 10.11 2.88 -11.00
CA ASP A 387 11.57 2.79 -11.06
C ASP A 387 12.07 4.10 -11.69
N TRP A 388 12.14 5.15 -10.88
CA TRP A 388 12.34 6.50 -11.34
C TRP A 388 13.78 6.71 -11.79
N GLY A 389 13.96 7.04 -13.07
CA GLY A 389 15.19 7.62 -13.58
C GLY A 389 14.95 9.11 -13.83
N ILE A 390 15.64 9.99 -13.11
CA ILE A 390 15.55 11.45 -13.30
C ILE A 390 16.94 11.99 -13.58
N SER A 391 17.10 12.67 -14.71
CA SER A 391 18.37 13.31 -15.04
C SER A 391 18.20 14.60 -15.85
N THR A 392 19.07 15.58 -15.60
CA THR A 392 19.25 16.68 -16.54
C THR A 392 20.03 16.16 -17.74
N VAL A 393 19.39 16.16 -18.91
CA VAL A 393 19.97 15.62 -20.15
C VAL A 393 20.54 16.69 -21.06
N ALA A 394 20.03 17.92 -20.99
CA ALA A 394 20.63 19.06 -21.71
C ALA A 394 20.38 20.39 -20.99
N ILE A 395 21.34 21.30 -21.11
CA ILE A 395 21.23 22.69 -20.65
C ILE A 395 21.57 23.58 -21.86
N ALA A 396 20.62 24.41 -22.29
CA ALA A 396 20.87 25.31 -23.41
C ALA A 396 21.78 26.47 -22.98
N THR A 397 22.61 26.95 -23.91
CA THR A 397 23.36 28.19 -23.69
C THR A 397 22.38 29.35 -23.57
N PRO A 398 22.40 30.16 -22.49
CA PRO A 398 21.49 31.28 -22.34
C PRO A 398 21.70 32.34 -23.43
N GLY A 399 20.62 32.98 -23.86
CA GLY A 399 20.70 33.97 -24.92
C GLY A 399 19.50 34.89 -25.01
N THR A 400 19.66 35.99 -25.73
CA THR A 400 18.56 36.91 -26.09
C THR A 400 18.00 36.64 -27.50
N GLY A 401 18.65 35.75 -28.27
CA GLY A 401 18.21 35.32 -29.60
C GLY A 401 17.35 34.06 -29.54
N SER A 402 16.26 34.02 -30.31
CA SER A 402 15.33 32.89 -30.41
C SER A 402 15.56 32.10 -31.71
N PRO A 403 15.45 30.76 -31.69
CA PRO A 403 15.18 29.91 -30.52
C PRO A 403 16.44 29.63 -29.69
N LEU A 404 16.29 29.14 -28.46
CA LEU A 404 17.40 28.38 -27.83
C LEU A 404 17.45 26.97 -28.44
N THR A 405 18.55 26.27 -28.24
CA THR A 405 18.71 24.88 -28.73
C THR A 405 19.23 23.97 -27.63
N PHE A 406 18.56 22.85 -27.45
CA PHE A 406 19.04 21.68 -26.75
C PHE A 406 19.61 20.67 -27.76
N THR A 407 20.68 19.97 -27.39
CA THR A 407 21.20 18.84 -28.17
C THR A 407 21.20 17.61 -27.27
N TYR A 408 20.36 16.64 -27.60
CA TYR A 408 20.22 15.37 -26.87
C TYR A 408 19.49 14.35 -27.74
N GLU A 409 19.92 13.09 -27.70
CA GLU A 409 19.26 11.98 -28.39
C GLU A 409 18.06 11.49 -27.57
N GLY A 410 16.89 12.04 -27.87
CA GLY A 410 15.62 11.65 -27.26
C GLY A 410 15.21 10.24 -27.65
N VAL A 411 14.80 9.45 -26.65
CA VAL A 411 14.28 8.09 -26.80
C VAL A 411 12.74 8.09 -26.76
N PRO A 412 12.04 7.41 -27.69
CA PRO A 412 10.59 7.25 -27.67
C PRO A 412 10.05 6.66 -26.36
N GLY A 413 8.87 7.11 -25.95
CA GLY A 413 8.16 6.60 -24.78
C GLY A 413 8.64 7.15 -23.43
N ARG A 414 9.81 7.80 -23.34
CA ARG A 414 10.28 8.51 -22.14
C ARG A 414 9.52 9.84 -21.96
N LEU A 415 9.49 10.38 -20.75
CA LEU A 415 8.91 11.70 -20.50
C LEU A 415 10.03 12.74 -20.46
N TYR A 416 9.89 13.81 -21.23
CA TYR A 416 10.80 14.94 -21.23
C TYR A 416 10.10 16.19 -20.72
N LEU A 417 10.81 16.94 -19.87
CA LEU A 417 10.34 18.19 -19.29
C LEU A 417 11.34 19.29 -19.61
N ALA A 418 10.89 20.31 -20.34
CA ALA A 418 11.65 21.52 -20.60
C ALA A 418 11.27 22.59 -19.58
N TYR A 419 12.18 22.87 -18.65
CA TYR A 419 12.08 23.95 -17.68
C TYR A 419 12.70 25.22 -18.27
N LEU A 420 11.84 26.18 -18.59
CA LEU A 420 12.20 27.40 -19.30
C LEU A 420 12.07 28.60 -18.37
N SER A 421 12.96 29.58 -18.48
CA SER A 421 12.80 30.85 -17.76
C SER A 421 13.28 32.05 -18.55
N ARG A 422 12.68 33.21 -18.31
CA ARG A 422 13.11 34.51 -18.83
C ARG A 422 13.46 35.45 -17.70
N SER A 423 14.47 36.29 -17.92
CA SER A 423 14.83 37.35 -16.99
C SER A 423 13.75 38.43 -16.82
N SER A 424 12.77 38.47 -17.71
CA SER A 424 11.61 39.38 -17.69
C SER A 424 10.32 38.58 -17.60
N ALA A 425 9.44 38.95 -16.67
CA ALA A 425 8.09 38.37 -16.54
C ALA A 425 7.19 38.59 -17.78
N ALA A 426 7.41 39.66 -18.53
CA ALA A 426 6.58 40.03 -19.68
C ALA A 426 6.94 39.25 -20.96
N ASP A 427 8.11 38.63 -21.00
CA ASP A 427 8.63 38.01 -22.21
C ASP A 427 8.22 36.53 -22.27
N PRO A 428 7.37 36.09 -23.22
CA PRO A 428 6.88 34.72 -23.27
C PRO A 428 7.82 33.76 -24.01
N PHE A 429 7.73 32.47 -23.69
CA PHE A 429 8.03 31.42 -24.66
C PHE A 429 6.80 31.21 -25.55
N THR A 430 7.01 31.11 -26.85
CA THR A 430 5.93 31.03 -27.83
C THR A 430 5.63 29.58 -28.21
N THR A 431 6.66 28.77 -28.40
CA THR A 431 6.56 27.37 -28.81
C THR A 431 7.77 26.58 -28.32
N VAL A 432 7.61 25.27 -28.19
CA VAL A 432 8.72 24.31 -28.10
C VAL A 432 8.48 23.29 -29.21
N VAL A 433 9.50 23.07 -30.03
CA VAL A 433 9.46 22.09 -31.13
C VAL A 433 10.73 21.26 -31.10
N ASP A 434 10.68 20.03 -31.57
CA ASP A 434 11.88 19.25 -31.89
C ASP A 434 12.01 19.06 -33.41
N ASP A 435 13.09 18.41 -33.83
CA ASP A 435 13.40 18.15 -35.24
C ASP A 435 12.56 17.06 -35.90
N GLU A 436 11.73 16.37 -35.11
CA GLU A 436 10.99 15.16 -35.55
C GLU A 436 9.47 15.32 -35.41
N GLY A 437 9.02 16.51 -34.99
CA GLY A 437 7.62 16.89 -34.91
C GLY A 437 6.85 16.24 -33.77
N ASN A 438 7.51 15.83 -32.68
CA ASN A 438 6.76 15.36 -31.51
C ASN A 438 5.98 16.51 -30.86
N THR A 439 4.88 16.16 -30.19
CA THR A 439 4.02 17.14 -29.54
C THR A 439 4.62 17.61 -28.22
N TRP A 440 4.84 18.91 -28.11
CA TRP A 440 5.22 19.58 -26.86
C TRP A 440 4.04 20.36 -26.31
N GLU A 441 3.68 20.09 -25.05
CA GLU A 441 2.54 20.71 -24.38
C GLU A 441 3.02 21.53 -23.19
N ARG A 442 2.49 22.75 -23.05
CA ARG A 442 2.77 23.57 -21.86
C ARG A 442 1.96 23.06 -20.68
N VAL A 443 2.64 22.77 -19.57
CA VAL A 443 2.03 22.23 -18.33
C VAL A 443 1.65 23.38 -17.40
N VAL A 444 2.60 24.26 -17.10
CA VAL A 444 2.44 25.41 -16.18
C VAL A 444 3.25 26.62 -16.67
N TYR A 445 2.82 27.82 -16.31
CA TYR A 445 3.54 29.05 -16.62
C TYR A 445 3.29 30.17 -15.59
N CYS A 446 4.36 30.61 -14.95
CA CYS A 446 4.34 31.74 -14.04
C CYS A 446 5.13 32.93 -14.62
N PRO A 447 4.65 34.19 -14.58
CA PRO A 447 3.34 34.58 -14.08
C PRO A 447 2.24 34.35 -15.11
N THR A 448 1.07 33.93 -14.63
CA THR A 448 -0.19 33.87 -15.39
C THR A 448 -0.75 35.27 -15.70
N SER A 449 -0.38 36.29 -14.91
CA SER A 449 -0.72 37.70 -15.17
C SER A 449 0.26 38.73 -14.53
N GLY A 450 0.45 39.88 -15.19
CA GLY A 450 1.26 41.02 -14.72
C GLY A 450 2.72 41.05 -15.20
N GLY A 451 3.53 42.00 -14.69
CA GLY A 451 4.88 42.30 -15.20
C GLY A 451 6.04 42.33 -14.19
N VAL A 452 5.85 41.96 -12.91
CA VAL A 452 6.97 41.98 -11.93
C VAL A 452 7.47 40.55 -11.66
N GLY A 453 8.76 40.32 -11.85
CA GLY A 453 9.45 39.06 -11.57
C GLY A 453 10.06 38.42 -12.81
N ARG A 454 10.25 37.10 -12.76
CA ARG A 454 10.73 36.28 -13.88
C ARG A 454 9.60 35.46 -14.46
N ARG A 455 9.68 35.18 -15.76
CA ARG A 455 8.81 34.19 -16.39
C ARG A 455 9.44 32.81 -16.26
N HIS A 456 8.65 31.82 -15.93
CA HIS A 456 9.02 30.43 -15.79
C HIS A 456 7.92 29.57 -16.42
N GLU A 457 8.29 28.65 -17.30
CA GLU A 457 7.36 27.74 -17.95
C GLU A 457 7.88 26.31 -17.87
N VAL A 458 6.98 25.35 -17.77
CA VAL A 458 7.30 23.93 -17.90
C VAL A 458 6.53 23.38 -19.09
N TRP A 459 7.25 22.77 -20.01
CA TRP A 459 6.71 22.08 -21.17
C TRP A 459 7.02 20.60 -21.06
N ARG A 460 6.10 19.74 -21.50
CA ARG A 460 6.28 18.29 -21.53
C ARG A 460 6.25 17.77 -22.96
N CYS A 461 6.96 16.69 -23.18
CA CYS A 461 6.84 15.87 -24.38
C CYS A 461 7.00 14.40 -24.02
N GLN A 462 6.20 13.55 -24.63
CA GLN A 462 6.40 12.12 -24.65
C GLN A 462 6.58 11.68 -26.10
N PRO A 463 7.83 11.64 -26.60
CA PRO A 463 8.08 11.43 -28.02
C PRO A 463 7.61 10.06 -28.49
N VAL A 464 7.07 10.03 -29.70
CA VAL A 464 6.76 8.81 -30.45
C VAL A 464 7.86 8.48 -31.46
N ALA A 465 8.68 9.47 -31.82
CA ALA A 465 9.88 9.34 -32.64
C ALA A 465 11.11 9.87 -31.88
N PRO A 466 12.30 9.26 -32.03
CA PRO A 466 13.51 9.80 -31.42
C PRO A 466 13.77 11.21 -31.96
N PHE A 467 14.34 12.11 -31.17
CA PHE A 467 14.73 13.47 -31.60
C PHE A 467 16.20 13.72 -31.30
N ALA A 468 16.85 14.67 -31.98
CA ALA A 468 18.24 15.06 -31.69
C ALA A 468 18.35 16.49 -31.15
N THR A 469 17.37 17.33 -31.46
CA THR A 469 17.35 18.73 -31.03
C THR A 469 15.96 19.17 -30.58
N VAL A 470 15.94 20.03 -29.56
CA VAL A 470 14.71 20.68 -29.07
C VAL A 470 14.95 22.19 -29.08
N ALA A 471 14.00 22.95 -29.59
CA ALA A 471 14.11 24.38 -29.86
C ALA A 471 12.95 25.17 -29.22
N PRO A 472 13.09 25.65 -27.97
CA PRO A 472 12.15 26.60 -27.38
C PRO A 472 12.31 27.99 -28.01
N ALA A 473 11.28 28.44 -28.72
CA ALA A 473 11.19 29.76 -29.32
C ALA A 473 10.52 30.77 -28.38
N PHE A 474 10.88 32.03 -28.52
CA PHE A 474 10.45 33.08 -27.60
C PHE A 474 10.52 34.49 -28.21
N SER A 475 9.89 35.46 -27.55
CA SER A 475 9.91 36.88 -27.96
C SER A 475 10.29 37.81 -26.80
N GLY A 476 10.60 39.07 -27.07
CA GLY A 476 11.03 40.05 -26.06
C GLY A 476 12.54 40.06 -25.78
N ALA A 477 13.01 41.04 -25.00
CA ALA A 477 14.43 41.37 -24.87
C ALA A 477 15.17 40.65 -23.73
N GLY A 478 14.45 40.00 -22.81
CA GLY A 478 15.02 39.31 -21.66
C GLY A 478 15.81 38.06 -22.06
N THR A 479 16.88 37.77 -21.34
CA THR A 479 17.67 36.55 -21.52
C THR A 479 16.81 35.32 -21.22
N ALA A 480 16.85 34.34 -22.11
CA ALA A 480 16.23 33.04 -21.94
C ALA A 480 17.23 32.02 -21.37
N TYR A 481 16.71 31.14 -20.52
CA TYR A 481 17.41 29.99 -19.95
C TYR A 481 16.53 28.76 -20.13
N ALA A 482 17.13 27.62 -20.41
CA ALA A 482 16.38 26.40 -20.63
C ALA A 482 17.16 25.17 -20.13
N THR A 483 16.46 24.25 -19.49
CA THR A 483 16.99 22.98 -19.00
C THR A 483 16.03 21.87 -19.39
N LEU A 484 16.55 20.78 -19.95
CA LEU A 484 15.81 19.61 -20.37
C LEU A 484 16.08 18.48 -19.38
N VAL A 485 15.00 17.95 -18.81
CA VAL A 485 15.01 16.84 -17.86
C VAL A 485 14.35 15.63 -18.50
N GLU A 486 14.99 14.47 -18.41
CA GLU A 486 14.43 13.17 -18.78
C GLU A 486 13.91 12.47 -17.53
N VAL A 487 12.72 11.87 -17.65
CA VAL A 487 12.07 11.07 -16.62
C VAL A 487 11.71 9.70 -17.21
N THR A 488 12.11 8.64 -16.51
CA THR A 488 11.69 7.25 -16.74
C THR A 488 10.94 6.71 -15.53
N GLY A 489 10.18 5.63 -15.71
CA GLY A 489 9.35 5.05 -14.64
C GLY A 489 7.97 5.71 -14.48
N HIS A 490 7.54 6.50 -15.46
CA HIS A 490 6.24 7.18 -15.49
C HIS A 490 5.16 6.40 -16.26
N ASN A 491 3.89 6.69 -15.98
CA ASN A 491 2.76 6.16 -16.74
C ASN A 491 2.70 6.80 -18.15
N PRO A 492 2.86 6.03 -19.24
CA PRO A 492 2.87 6.60 -20.57
C PRO A 492 1.51 7.05 -21.09
N ALA A 493 0.40 6.60 -20.50
CA ALA A 493 -0.94 7.02 -20.88
C ALA A 493 -1.35 8.31 -20.15
N THR A 494 -0.89 8.48 -18.91
CA THR A 494 -1.24 9.62 -18.04
C THR A 494 -0.01 10.12 -17.26
N PRO A 495 1.03 10.66 -17.94
CA PRO A 495 2.33 10.92 -17.31
C PRO A 495 2.30 11.93 -16.16
N ILE A 496 1.49 13.00 -16.28
CA ILE A 496 1.37 14.02 -15.24
C ILE A 496 0.03 13.83 -14.54
N ASP A 497 0.04 13.87 -13.21
CA ASP A 497 -1.19 13.86 -12.43
C ASP A 497 -1.96 15.18 -12.69
N PRO A 498 -3.15 15.13 -13.29
CA PRO A 498 -3.91 16.32 -13.67
C PRO A 498 -4.31 17.19 -12.48
N ALA A 499 -4.30 16.67 -11.24
CA ALA A 499 -4.60 17.42 -10.03
C ALA A 499 -3.37 18.11 -9.39
N SER A 500 -2.16 17.96 -9.97
CA SER A 500 -0.89 18.20 -9.26
C SER A 500 0.03 19.24 -9.87
N ALA A 501 -0.47 20.07 -10.78
CA ALA A 501 0.31 21.13 -11.38
C ALA A 501 -0.03 22.45 -10.68
N ALA A 502 0.96 23.05 -10.04
CA ALA A 502 0.80 24.34 -9.37
C ALA A 502 1.85 25.34 -9.85
N GLU A 503 1.51 26.61 -9.74
CA GLU A 503 2.40 27.72 -10.02
C GLU A 503 2.18 28.86 -9.02
N HIS A 504 3.25 29.57 -8.69
CA HIS A 504 3.15 30.73 -7.81
C HIS A 504 4.13 31.82 -8.20
N ARG A 505 3.68 33.06 -8.02
CA ARG A 505 4.45 34.28 -8.17
C ARG A 505 4.59 34.94 -6.80
N GLY A 506 5.82 35.23 -6.39
CA GLY A 506 6.09 36.04 -5.20
C GLY A 506 7.02 37.20 -5.50
N ASN A 507 6.89 38.33 -4.81
CA ASN A 507 7.93 39.36 -4.72
C ASN A 507 8.67 39.30 -3.37
N HIS A 508 8.45 38.23 -2.60
CA HIS A 508 8.98 38.03 -1.26
C HIS A 508 10.17 37.07 -1.30
N THR A 509 11.22 37.38 -0.53
CA THR A 509 12.44 36.56 -0.33
C THR A 509 12.17 35.15 0.21
N ALA A 510 10.99 34.92 0.79
CA ALA A 510 10.48 33.62 1.22
C ALA A 510 8.99 33.53 0.82
N PRO A 511 8.66 32.95 -0.33
CA PRO A 511 7.28 32.84 -0.78
C PRO A 511 6.58 31.72 0.01
N ALA A 512 5.26 31.75 0.06
CA ALA A 512 4.53 30.59 0.60
C ALA A 512 4.91 29.33 -0.21
N PRO A 513 5.05 28.16 0.42
CA PRO A 513 5.34 26.93 -0.28
C PRO A 513 4.30 26.70 -1.37
N LEU A 514 4.76 26.38 -2.58
CA LEU A 514 3.88 25.97 -3.65
C LEU A 514 3.37 24.57 -3.33
N GLN A 515 2.07 24.43 -3.08
CA GLN A 515 1.48 23.19 -2.60
C GLN A 515 0.75 22.43 -3.71
N ILE A 516 0.91 21.11 -3.72
CA ILE A 516 0.14 20.18 -4.54
C ILE A 516 -0.39 19.05 -3.64
N THR A 517 -1.51 18.46 -4.02
CA THR A 517 -2.03 17.24 -3.39
C THR A 517 -1.96 16.13 -4.44
N PRO A 518 -0.96 15.24 -4.38
CA PRO A 518 -0.93 14.10 -5.28
C PRO A 518 -2.19 13.25 -5.03
N SER A 519 -3.00 13.05 -6.06
CA SER A 519 -4.09 12.05 -6.12
C SER A 519 -3.75 10.58 -5.77
N GLY A 520 -2.54 10.26 -5.29
CA GLY A 520 -2.08 8.90 -5.00
C GLY A 520 -0.59 8.85 -4.60
N PRO A 521 -0.14 7.76 -3.96
CA PRO A 521 1.23 7.65 -3.46
C PRO A 521 2.22 7.21 -4.56
N GLY A 522 3.51 7.11 -4.24
CA GLY A 522 4.55 6.61 -5.16
C GLY A 522 4.96 7.56 -6.28
N ARG A 523 4.50 8.82 -6.23
CA ARG A 523 4.68 9.80 -7.29
C ARG A 523 5.98 10.55 -7.21
N LEU A 524 6.49 10.92 -8.37
CA LEU A 524 7.64 11.80 -8.50
C LEU A 524 7.18 13.26 -8.48
N GLY A 525 7.66 14.03 -7.51
CA GLY A 525 7.52 15.47 -7.47
C GLY A 525 8.70 16.14 -8.13
N ILE A 526 8.46 17.10 -9.03
CA ILE A 526 9.51 17.98 -9.53
C ILE A 526 9.07 19.42 -9.33
N ALA A 527 9.88 20.17 -8.59
CA ALA A 527 9.68 21.57 -8.29
C ALA A 527 10.81 22.40 -8.90
N ALA A 528 10.47 23.57 -9.43
CA ALA A 528 11.44 24.50 -9.95
C ALA A 528 11.13 25.93 -9.54
N VAL A 529 12.18 26.73 -9.36
CA VAL A 529 12.07 28.15 -9.04
C VAL A 529 13.07 28.96 -9.86
N ALA A 530 12.60 30.10 -10.39
CA ALA A 530 13.45 31.13 -10.98
C ALA A 530 13.26 32.43 -10.21
N TRP A 531 14.36 33.03 -9.77
CA TRP A 531 14.42 34.19 -8.88
C TRP A 531 15.22 35.35 -9.47
N SER A 532 14.95 36.60 -9.08
CA SER A 532 15.79 37.76 -9.41
C SER A 532 16.46 38.38 -8.18
N PRO A 533 17.81 38.47 -8.10
CA PRO A 533 18.80 37.86 -9.01
C PRO A 533 18.78 36.33 -8.94
N ASN A 534 19.16 35.66 -10.03
CA ASN A 534 19.24 34.19 -10.10
C ASN A 534 20.69 33.78 -9.90
N GLY A 535 20.96 33.11 -8.79
CA GLY A 535 22.11 32.24 -8.63
C GLY A 535 21.64 30.98 -7.90
N PRO A 536 21.89 29.76 -8.39
CA PRO A 536 21.62 28.54 -7.66
C PRO A 536 22.24 28.54 -6.26
N ALA A 537 23.40 29.18 -6.10
CA ALA A 537 24.05 29.37 -4.80
C ALA A 537 23.26 30.28 -3.83
N GLN A 538 22.28 31.04 -4.32
CA GLN A 538 21.44 31.93 -3.52
C GLN A 538 20.10 31.30 -3.13
N ILE A 539 19.76 30.14 -3.71
CA ILE A 539 18.49 29.44 -3.52
C ILE A 539 18.79 28.12 -2.80
N THR A 540 18.22 27.96 -1.61
CA THR A 540 18.37 26.71 -0.85
C THR A 540 17.31 25.71 -1.32
N VAL A 541 17.76 24.53 -1.73
CA VAL A 541 16.87 23.41 -2.04
C VAL A 541 16.22 22.91 -0.76
N PRO A 542 14.89 22.65 -0.74
CA PRO A 542 14.21 22.18 0.46
C PRO A 542 14.76 20.84 0.96
N ALA A 543 14.73 20.62 2.27
CA ALA A 543 15.12 19.33 2.83
C ALA A 543 14.25 18.18 2.27
N GLY A 544 14.88 17.05 1.97
CA GLY A 544 14.22 15.89 1.33
C GLY A 544 14.10 15.98 -0.19
N TRP A 545 14.50 17.11 -0.80
CA TRP A 545 14.53 17.27 -2.26
C TRP A 545 15.97 17.14 -2.79
N THR A 546 16.10 16.49 -3.94
CA THR A 546 17.39 16.30 -4.62
C THR A 546 17.54 17.32 -5.75
N PRO A 547 18.61 18.15 -5.76
CA PRO A 547 18.85 19.10 -6.83
C PRO A 547 19.16 18.42 -8.17
N LEU A 548 18.71 19.03 -9.25
CA LEU A 548 19.16 18.71 -10.60
C LEU A 548 20.12 19.78 -11.13
N PRO A 549 21.13 19.41 -11.95
CA PRO A 549 22.00 20.38 -12.61
C PRO A 549 21.21 21.34 -13.49
N THR A 550 21.47 22.64 -13.37
CA THR A 550 20.88 23.69 -14.23
C THR A 550 21.90 24.78 -14.52
N HIS A 551 21.58 25.69 -15.44
CA HIS A 551 22.42 26.87 -15.67
C HIS A 551 22.43 27.81 -14.47
N SER A 552 23.57 28.43 -14.15
CA SER A 552 23.76 29.34 -13.00
C SER A 552 22.87 30.59 -12.98
N GLY A 553 22.27 30.95 -14.11
CA GLY A 553 21.28 32.03 -14.22
C GLY A 553 19.84 31.55 -14.48
N GLY A 554 19.66 30.23 -14.65
CA GLY A 554 18.39 29.58 -14.98
C GLY A 554 17.57 29.19 -13.74
N PRO A 555 16.50 28.41 -13.91
CA PRO A 555 15.73 27.92 -12.77
C PRO A 555 16.56 26.93 -11.95
N VAL A 556 16.38 26.91 -10.64
CA VAL A 556 16.83 25.81 -9.77
C VAL A 556 15.74 24.76 -9.81
N ILE A 557 16.10 23.52 -10.12
CA ILE A 557 15.17 22.39 -10.23
C ILE A 557 15.57 21.37 -9.18
N ALA A 558 14.59 20.82 -8.48
CA ALA A 558 14.78 19.72 -7.55
C ALA A 558 13.63 18.72 -7.67
N TYR A 559 13.89 17.48 -7.29
CA TYR A 559 12.88 16.42 -7.29
C TYR A 559 12.80 15.69 -5.94
N MET A 560 11.67 15.05 -5.71
CA MET A 560 11.40 14.17 -4.57
C MET A 560 10.71 12.92 -5.10
N THR A 561 11.31 11.76 -4.87
CA THR A 561 10.63 10.48 -5.10
C THR A 561 9.67 10.20 -3.95
N ASP A 562 8.63 9.42 -4.21
CA ASP A 562 7.67 8.98 -3.20
C ASP A 562 6.99 10.14 -2.47
N LEU A 563 6.47 11.10 -3.24
CA LEU A 563 5.68 12.19 -2.70
C LEU A 563 4.57 11.63 -1.80
N PRO A 564 4.44 12.14 -0.54
CA PRO A 564 3.33 11.75 0.30
C PRO A 564 2.00 12.22 -0.30
N VAL A 565 0.93 11.47 -0.04
CA VAL A 565 -0.45 11.75 -0.49
C VAL A 565 -1.08 12.99 0.17
N GLU A 566 -0.39 13.57 1.14
CA GLU A 566 -0.80 14.80 1.80
C GLU A 566 -0.42 16.04 0.98
N LEU A 567 -0.75 17.22 1.51
CA LEU A 567 -0.40 18.50 0.91
C LEU A 567 1.12 18.70 0.97
N VAL A 568 1.81 18.61 -0.18
CA VAL A 568 3.27 18.76 -0.25
C VAL A 568 3.63 20.10 -0.81
N GLY A 569 4.51 20.82 -0.11
CA GLY A 569 5.10 22.05 -0.60
C GLY A 569 6.62 21.96 -0.76
N ALA A 570 7.15 22.70 -1.74
CA ALA A 570 8.58 22.98 -1.85
C ALA A 570 8.89 24.37 -1.23
N PRO A 571 9.28 24.46 0.06
CA PRO A 571 9.58 25.74 0.71
C PRO A 571 10.95 26.28 0.26
N TRP A 572 10.94 27.03 -0.84
CA TRP A 572 12.14 27.68 -1.34
C TRP A 572 12.54 28.88 -0.47
N THR A 573 13.83 29.02 -0.20
CA THR A 573 14.38 30.23 0.44
C THR A 573 15.44 30.85 -0.43
N ALA A 574 15.42 32.18 -0.55
CA ALA A 574 16.43 32.94 -1.29
C ALA A 574 17.13 33.95 -0.37
N THR A 575 18.45 34.07 -0.53
CA THR A 575 19.26 35.02 0.26
C THR A 575 18.91 36.48 -0.07
N THR A 576 18.60 36.75 -1.34
CA THR A 576 18.21 38.06 -1.85
C THR A 576 17.23 37.88 -3.00
N GLY A 577 16.16 38.68 -3.07
CA GLY A 577 15.52 38.89 -4.36
C GLY A 577 14.15 39.55 -4.37
N ALA A 578 13.79 40.01 -5.57
CA ALA A 578 12.59 40.77 -5.89
C ALA A 578 11.92 40.12 -7.11
N GLY A 579 11.07 39.12 -6.85
CA GLY A 579 10.31 38.44 -7.90
C GLY A 579 10.79 37.02 -8.18
N SER A 580 9.88 36.07 -8.04
CA SER A 580 10.09 34.65 -8.32
C SER A 580 8.94 34.08 -9.15
N GLY A 581 9.27 33.09 -9.98
CA GLY A 581 8.33 32.19 -10.64
C GLY A 581 8.60 30.77 -10.16
N HIS A 582 7.56 30.12 -9.64
CA HIS A 582 7.63 28.76 -9.10
C HIS A 582 6.74 27.83 -9.93
N SER A 583 7.20 26.61 -10.15
CA SER A 583 6.39 25.53 -10.68
C SER A 583 6.60 24.27 -9.84
N MET A 584 5.56 23.45 -9.77
CA MET A 584 5.62 22.12 -9.17
C MET A 584 4.64 21.23 -9.92
N ILE A 585 5.07 20.01 -10.22
CA ILE A 585 4.27 18.98 -10.86
C ILE A 585 4.45 17.66 -10.11
N ALA A 586 3.42 16.81 -10.08
CA ALA A 586 3.58 15.38 -9.77
C ALA A 586 3.38 14.51 -11.01
N ILE A 587 4.17 13.46 -11.09
CA ILE A 587 4.24 12.53 -12.21
C ILE A 587 3.73 11.17 -11.73
N ASN A 588 2.84 10.56 -12.51
CA ASN A 588 2.26 9.26 -12.19
C ASN A 588 3.27 8.14 -12.44
N PRO A 589 3.42 7.19 -11.50
CA PRO A 589 4.26 6.00 -11.67
C PRO A 589 3.73 5.11 -12.81
N ALA A 590 4.65 4.34 -13.43
CA ALA A 590 4.38 3.45 -14.57
C ALA A 590 3.35 2.35 -14.31
#